data_AF-A0A2A4ML44-F1
#
_entry.id   AF-A0A2A4ML44-F1
#
_cell.length_a   1.000
_cell.length_b   1.000
_cell.length_c   1.000
_cell.angle_alpha   90.00
_cell.angle_beta   90.00
_cell.angle_gamma   90.00
#
_symmetry.space_group_name_H-M   'P 1'
#
loop_
_entity.id
_entity.type
_entity.pdbx_description
1 polymer ?
#
loop_
_entity_poly.entity_id
_entity_poly.type
_entity_poly.pdbx_seq_one_letter_code
_entity_poly.pdbx_strand_id
1 'polypeptide(L)'
;MAWKYDKPLYSLATEDQNDHAKHVWENESLGGIMEDNHKLPQAVVWLLVLTVITAFLVTAPLWGQRPKAAIYEEYIALMDTPQVVALEGDEKKMEYIVNTVRSEGSKWAGDQDRHPLTMNDLRLIKDQIVELQRENVDMDYYTVIGKDVALANFEGEVRPDGVKKRVQPSWDKGYTIDVFYVIYFCLAVMITVKRLPPSDWEPDHSVGH
;
A
#
# COMPACT_ATOMS: atom_id res chain seq x y z
N MET A 1 -12.57 10.16 -29.50
CA MET A 1 -12.35 8.75 -29.11
C MET A 1 -13.70 8.10 -28.86
N ALA A 2 -14.08 7.16 -29.71
CA ALA A 2 -15.30 6.36 -29.51
C ALA A 2 -14.95 5.05 -28.77
N TRP A 3 -15.94 4.46 -28.09
CA TRP A 3 -15.83 3.17 -27.41
C TRP A 3 -16.82 2.20 -28.04
N LYS A 4 -16.34 1.02 -28.44
CA LYS A 4 -17.17 -0.05 -28.99
C LYS A 4 -17.45 -1.08 -27.90
N TYR A 5 -18.72 -1.40 -27.66
CA TYR A 5 -19.16 -2.29 -26.57
C TYR A 5 -19.94 -3.53 -27.05
N ASP A 6 -20.03 -3.76 -28.36
CA ASP A 6 -20.70 -4.93 -28.94
C ASP A 6 -19.93 -6.23 -28.70
N LYS A 7 -18.58 -6.18 -28.74
CA LYS A 7 -17.66 -7.29 -28.47
C LYS A 7 -16.48 -6.82 -27.60
N PRO A 8 -16.72 -6.40 -26.35
CA PRO A 8 -15.73 -5.69 -25.53
C PRO A 8 -14.51 -6.54 -25.15
N LEU A 9 -14.66 -7.88 -25.17
CA LEU A 9 -13.55 -8.82 -24.94
C LEU A 9 -12.70 -9.07 -26.18
N TYR A 10 -13.16 -8.67 -27.36
CA TYR A 10 -12.42 -8.79 -28.62
C TYR A 10 -11.73 -7.47 -28.98
N SER A 11 -12.49 -6.37 -29.06
CA SER A 11 -11.96 -5.02 -29.29
C SER A 11 -12.86 -3.96 -28.65
N LEU A 12 -12.24 -2.88 -28.17
CA LEU A 12 -12.89 -1.67 -27.67
C LEU A 12 -12.72 -0.48 -28.62
N ALA A 13 -11.95 -0.64 -29.69
CA ALA A 13 -11.73 0.38 -30.72
C ALA A 13 -12.85 0.32 -31.78
N THR A 14 -13.16 1.49 -32.37
CA THR A 14 -13.96 1.54 -33.58
C THR A 14 -13.15 1.09 -34.79
N GLU A 15 -13.82 0.72 -35.89
CA GLU A 15 -13.18 0.16 -37.09
C GLU A 15 -12.17 1.14 -37.70
N ASP A 16 -12.53 2.42 -37.80
CA ASP A 16 -11.64 3.50 -38.25
C ASP A 16 -10.37 3.64 -37.40
N GLN A 17 -10.49 3.53 -36.07
CA GLN A 17 -9.36 3.59 -35.16
C GLN A 17 -8.43 2.39 -35.32
N ASN A 18 -9.01 1.21 -35.55
CA ASN A 18 -8.27 -0.02 -35.72
C ASN A 18 -7.53 -0.03 -37.07
N ASP A 19 -8.19 0.39 -38.15
CA ASP A 19 -7.56 0.48 -39.48
C ASP A 19 -6.45 1.53 -39.50
N HIS A 20 -6.63 2.65 -38.79
CA HIS A 20 -5.55 3.61 -38.59
C HIS A 20 -4.37 3.01 -37.81
N ALA A 21 -4.63 2.26 -36.75
CA ALA A 21 -3.58 1.61 -35.96
C ALA A 21 -2.82 0.56 -36.79
N LYS A 22 -3.52 -0.26 -37.58
CA LYS A 22 -2.89 -1.22 -38.50
C LYS A 22 -2.00 -0.53 -39.52
N HIS A 23 -2.49 0.56 -40.14
CA HIS A 23 -1.71 1.35 -41.07
C HIS A 23 -0.44 1.90 -40.41
N VAL A 24 -0.52 2.40 -39.18
CA VAL A 24 0.67 2.87 -38.44
C VAL A 24 1.65 1.71 -38.23
N TRP A 25 1.19 0.56 -37.76
CA TRP A 25 2.04 -0.60 -37.48
C TRP A 25 2.72 -1.20 -38.73
N GLU A 26 2.07 -1.17 -39.88
CA GLU A 26 2.64 -1.65 -41.15
C GLU A 26 3.63 -0.64 -41.78
N ASN A 27 3.52 0.65 -41.47
CA ASN A 27 4.30 1.71 -42.11
C ASN A 27 5.35 2.37 -41.20
N GLU A 28 5.32 2.12 -39.89
CA GLU A 28 6.26 2.70 -38.94
C GLU A 28 7.46 1.76 -38.72
N SER A 29 8.61 2.11 -39.29
CA SER A 29 9.88 1.49 -38.92
C SER A 29 10.35 2.08 -37.60
N LEU A 30 10.22 1.33 -36.49
CA LEU A 30 10.71 1.71 -35.17
C LEU A 30 12.25 1.60 -35.10
N GLY A 31 12.95 2.37 -35.94
CA GLY A 31 14.41 2.37 -36.03
C GLY A 31 15.01 1.07 -36.56
N GLY A 32 14.30 0.37 -37.44
CA GLY A 32 14.70 -0.94 -37.98
C GLY A 32 14.25 -2.16 -37.16
N ILE A 33 13.45 -1.95 -36.11
CA ILE A 33 12.78 -3.02 -35.36
C ILE A 33 11.34 -3.11 -35.86
N MET A 34 10.92 -4.30 -36.28
CA MET A 34 9.54 -4.62 -36.63
C MET A 34 8.89 -5.31 -35.43
N GLU A 35 7.68 -4.90 -35.06
CA GLU A 35 6.91 -5.52 -33.98
C GLU A 35 5.87 -6.49 -34.55
N ASP A 36 5.78 -7.67 -33.93
CA ASP A 36 4.74 -8.68 -34.18
C ASP A 36 3.52 -8.41 -33.29
N ASN A 37 2.34 -8.87 -33.70
CA ASN A 37 1.10 -8.78 -32.90
C ASN A 37 0.74 -10.10 -32.21
N HIS A 38 1.74 -10.93 -31.94
CA HIS A 38 1.54 -12.21 -31.29
C HIS A 38 1.11 -12.05 -29.82
N LYS A 39 0.20 -12.94 -29.40
CA LYS A 39 -0.15 -13.04 -27.98
C LYS A 39 1.06 -13.46 -27.15
N LEU A 40 1.17 -12.88 -25.96
CA LEU A 40 2.11 -13.37 -24.97
C LEU A 40 1.85 -14.87 -24.68
N PRO A 41 2.90 -15.71 -24.58
CA PRO A 41 2.75 -17.11 -24.21
C PRO A 41 2.01 -17.24 -22.89
N GLN A 42 1.04 -18.16 -22.81
CA GLN A 42 0.21 -18.34 -21.61
C GLN A 42 1.05 -18.61 -20.36
N ALA A 43 2.17 -19.33 -20.48
CA ALA A 43 3.08 -19.59 -19.37
C ALA A 43 3.65 -18.29 -18.76
N VAL A 44 3.97 -17.29 -19.58
CA VAL A 44 4.46 -15.98 -19.12
C VAL A 44 3.36 -15.23 -18.39
N VAL A 45 2.14 -15.26 -18.91
CA VAL A 45 0.97 -14.63 -18.27
C VAL A 45 0.69 -15.26 -16.91
N TRP A 46 0.73 -16.60 -16.81
CA TRP A 46 0.57 -17.30 -15.54
C TRP A 46 1.67 -16.98 -14.54
N LEU A 47 2.92 -16.88 -15.01
CA LEU A 47 4.04 -16.47 -14.18
C LEU A 47 3.83 -15.06 -13.64
N LEU A 48 3.36 -14.12 -14.46
CA LEU A 48 3.04 -12.76 -14.02
C LEU A 48 1.95 -12.76 -12.94
N VAL A 49 0.85 -13.49 -13.13
CA VAL A 49 -0.21 -13.63 -12.11
C VAL A 49 0.34 -14.22 -10.82
N LEU A 50 1.17 -15.26 -10.90
CA LEU A 50 1.80 -15.88 -9.74
C LEU A 50 2.73 -14.90 -9.02
N THR A 51 3.51 -14.09 -9.75
CA THR A 51 4.37 -13.06 -9.14
C THR A 51 3.57 -12.00 -8.41
N VAL A 52 2.44 -11.56 -8.97
CA VAL A 52 1.54 -10.61 -8.29
C VAL A 52 1.01 -11.22 -7.00
N ILE A 53 0.45 -12.42 -7.05
CA ILE A 53 -0.06 -13.13 -5.86
C ILE A 53 1.05 -13.31 -4.82
N THR A 54 2.23 -13.75 -5.26
CA THR A 54 3.38 -13.97 -4.36
C THR A 54 3.83 -12.66 -3.71
N ALA A 55 3.85 -11.56 -4.46
CA ALA A 55 4.14 -10.25 -3.91
C ALA A 55 3.15 -9.87 -2.81
N PHE A 56 1.83 -10.05 -3.03
CA PHE A 56 0.82 -9.83 -1.99
C PHE A 56 1.01 -10.71 -0.75
N LEU A 57 1.36 -12.00 -0.94
CA LEU A 57 1.57 -12.93 0.17
C LEU A 57 2.83 -12.63 0.98
N VAL A 58 3.93 -12.24 0.32
CA VAL A 58 5.20 -11.90 0.98
C VAL A 58 5.13 -10.53 1.65
N THR A 59 4.41 -9.59 1.04
CA THR A 59 4.21 -8.24 1.60
C THR A 59 3.17 -8.24 2.73
N ALA A 60 2.45 -9.33 2.94
CA ALA A 60 1.64 -9.50 4.14
C ALA A 60 2.50 -10.00 5.31
N PRO A 61 2.66 -9.31 6.48
CA PRO A 61 2.02 -8.11 7.04
C PRO A 61 2.96 -6.90 7.17
N LEU A 62 3.66 -6.53 6.10
CA LEU A 62 4.74 -5.54 6.13
C LEU A 62 4.26 -4.11 5.87
N TRP A 63 3.14 -3.92 5.18
CA TRP A 63 2.67 -2.60 4.75
C TRP A 63 1.30 -2.29 5.35
N GLY A 64 1.03 -1.01 5.61
CA GLY A 64 -0.29 -0.46 5.96
C GLY A 64 -0.81 -0.67 7.40
N GLN A 65 -0.01 -1.22 8.31
CA GLN A 65 -0.28 -1.13 9.75
C GLN A 65 -0.06 0.32 10.20
N ARG A 66 -1.08 0.93 10.81
CA ARG A 66 -0.94 2.27 11.41
C ARG A 66 -0.33 2.15 12.81
N PRO A 67 0.60 3.03 13.20
CA PRO A 67 1.11 3.03 14.56
C PRO A 67 -0.03 3.36 15.53
N LYS A 68 -0.20 2.52 16.54
CA LYS A 68 -1.19 2.73 17.59
C LYS A 68 -0.57 3.51 18.75
N ALA A 69 -1.39 4.23 19.50
CA ALA A 69 -0.95 4.92 20.72
C ALA A 69 -0.31 3.95 21.72
N ALA A 70 -0.85 2.73 21.81
CA ALA A 70 -0.36 1.67 22.70
C ALA A 70 1.14 1.33 22.52
N ILE A 71 1.69 1.52 21.32
CA ILE A 71 3.09 1.20 20.99
C ILE A 71 4.06 2.12 21.75
N TYR A 72 3.62 3.37 22.02
CA TYR A 72 4.48 4.44 22.52
C TYR A 72 4.29 4.76 24.01
N GLU A 73 3.38 4.06 24.70
CA GLU A 73 3.14 4.26 26.13
C GLU A 73 4.42 4.03 26.95
N GLU A 74 5.17 2.98 26.63
CA GLU A 74 6.44 2.64 27.28
C GLU A 74 7.51 3.72 27.03
N TYR A 75 7.52 4.31 25.83
CA TYR A 75 8.44 5.40 25.50
C TYR A 75 8.10 6.68 26.27
N ILE A 76 6.81 7.00 26.39
CA ILE A 76 6.33 8.18 27.13
C ILE A 76 6.61 8.03 28.62
N ALA A 77 6.42 6.84 29.19
CA ALA A 77 6.71 6.56 30.59
C ALA A 77 8.19 6.81 30.95
N LEU A 78 9.12 6.51 30.02
CA LEU A 78 10.55 6.74 30.21
C LEU A 78 10.99 8.17 29.91
N MET A 79 10.19 8.94 29.16
CA MET A 79 10.60 10.24 28.62
C MET A 79 10.97 11.27 29.69
N ASP A 80 10.26 11.24 30.83
CA ASP A 80 10.47 12.17 31.95
C ASP A 80 11.38 11.60 33.05
N THR A 81 12.00 10.44 32.82
CA THR A 81 12.90 9.85 33.82
C THR A 81 14.17 10.70 33.98
N PRO A 82 14.71 10.81 35.21
CA PRO A 82 15.92 11.60 35.45
C PRO A 82 17.09 11.21 34.55
N GLN A 83 17.18 9.93 34.18
CA GLN A 83 18.20 9.37 33.29
C GLN A 83 18.09 9.94 31.88
N VAL A 84 16.89 10.01 31.31
CA VAL A 84 16.65 10.59 29.98
C VAL A 84 16.81 12.11 30.01
N VAL A 85 16.35 12.77 31.06
CA VAL A 85 16.45 14.24 31.18
C VAL A 85 17.91 14.70 31.27
N ALA A 86 18.76 13.94 31.96
CA ALA A 86 20.18 14.23 32.14
C ALA A 86 21.03 14.04 30.87
N LEU A 87 20.54 13.30 29.87
CA LEU A 87 21.26 13.12 28.61
C LEU A 87 21.23 14.40 27.76
N GLU A 88 22.36 14.74 27.16
CA GLU A 88 22.43 15.85 26.20
C GLU A 88 22.18 15.34 24.77
N GLY A 89 21.24 15.99 24.07
CA GLY A 89 20.89 15.69 22.68
C GLY A 89 19.70 14.74 22.53
N ASP A 90 18.78 15.11 21.65
CA ASP A 90 17.52 14.38 21.41
C ASP A 90 17.73 12.98 20.83
N GLU A 91 18.78 12.79 20.02
CA GLU A 91 19.15 11.48 19.47
C GLU A 91 19.55 10.50 20.57
N LYS A 92 20.41 10.92 21.51
CA LYS A 92 20.86 10.08 22.62
C LYS A 92 19.73 9.75 23.59
N LYS A 93 18.80 10.69 23.80
CA LYS A 93 17.59 10.46 24.59
C LYS A 93 16.73 9.37 23.96
N MET A 94 16.48 9.47 22.67
CA MET A 94 15.66 8.50 21.96
C MET A 94 16.35 7.13 21.91
N GLU A 95 17.65 7.09 21.64
CA GLU A 95 18.44 5.85 21.66
C GLU A 95 18.37 5.16 23.03
N TYR A 96 18.51 5.92 24.12
CA TYR A 96 18.37 5.38 25.47
C TYR A 96 16.97 4.78 25.70
N ILE A 97 15.91 5.52 25.38
CA ILE A 97 14.53 5.06 25.56
C ILE A 97 14.28 3.76 24.77
N VAL A 98 14.64 3.74 23.47
CA VAL A 98 14.45 2.56 22.60
C VAL A 98 15.23 1.36 23.15
N ASN A 99 16.48 1.55 23.55
CA ASN A 99 17.32 0.47 24.06
C ASN A 99 16.79 -0.07 25.39
N THR A 100 16.36 0.81 26.31
CA THR A 100 15.77 0.41 27.59
C THR A 100 14.51 -0.41 27.37
N VAL A 101 13.55 0.08 26.58
CA VAL A 101 12.31 -0.65 26.30
C VAL A 101 12.57 -1.99 25.58
N ARG A 102 13.51 -2.00 24.63
CA ARG A 102 13.93 -3.25 23.96
C ARG A 102 14.54 -4.24 24.95
N SER A 103 15.33 -3.77 25.90
CA SER A 103 15.97 -4.63 26.92
C SER A 103 14.98 -5.18 27.95
N GLU A 104 13.91 -4.44 28.25
CA GLU A 104 12.85 -4.85 29.18
C GLU A 104 11.85 -5.84 28.55
N GLY A 105 11.91 -6.03 27.23
CA GLY A 105 11.11 -7.03 26.52
C GLY A 105 9.69 -6.56 26.21
N SER A 106 9.56 -5.39 25.58
CA SER A 106 8.27 -4.86 25.13
C SER A 106 7.48 -5.86 24.29
N LYS A 107 6.18 -5.97 24.58
CA LYS A 107 5.22 -6.71 23.74
C LYS A 107 5.08 -6.12 22.33
N TRP A 108 5.49 -4.86 22.14
CA TRP A 108 5.37 -4.12 20.89
C TRP A 108 6.69 -3.98 20.12
N ALA A 109 7.76 -4.67 20.52
CA ALA A 109 9.10 -4.49 19.94
C ALA A 109 9.12 -4.53 18.41
N GLY A 110 8.41 -5.48 17.79
CA GLY A 110 8.34 -5.60 16.33
C GLY A 110 7.58 -4.45 15.64
N ASP A 111 6.61 -3.83 16.32
CA ASP A 111 5.87 -2.67 15.80
C ASP A 111 6.64 -1.37 16.04
N GLN A 112 7.36 -1.27 17.17
CA GLN A 112 8.27 -0.17 17.49
C GLN A 112 9.39 -0.04 16.44
N ASP A 113 9.97 -1.17 16.02
CA ASP A 113 11.01 -1.20 14.98
C ASP A 113 10.49 -0.75 13.60
N ARG A 114 9.21 -1.01 13.30
CA ARG A 114 8.57 -0.63 12.03
C ARG A 114 8.08 0.83 12.01
N HIS A 115 7.90 1.42 13.18
CA HIS A 115 7.38 2.77 13.33
C HIS A 115 8.32 3.63 14.19
N PRO A 116 9.55 3.91 13.69
CA PRO A 116 10.49 4.77 14.40
C PRO A 116 9.94 6.19 14.53
N LEU A 117 10.21 6.81 15.67
CA LEU A 117 9.85 8.18 15.97
C LEU A 117 11.09 8.98 16.37
N THR A 118 11.04 10.29 16.17
CA THR A 118 12.00 11.19 16.80
C THR A 118 11.53 11.63 18.19
N MET A 119 12.46 12.15 19.00
CA MET A 119 12.12 12.73 20.30
C MET A 119 11.10 13.87 20.19
N ASN A 120 11.13 14.64 19.09
CA ASN A 120 10.15 15.70 18.86
C ASN A 120 8.76 15.15 18.58
N ASP A 121 8.65 14.07 17.79
CA ASP A 121 7.36 13.40 17.57
C ASP A 121 6.80 12.87 18.88
N LEU A 122 7.64 12.26 19.71
CA LEU A 122 7.25 11.76 21.03
C LEU A 122 6.69 12.88 21.93
N ARG A 123 7.33 14.06 21.92
CA ARG A 123 6.84 15.25 22.64
C ARG A 123 5.48 15.73 22.14
N LEU A 124 5.23 15.69 20.84
CA LEU A 124 3.98 16.15 20.23
C LEU A 124 2.79 15.25 20.61
N ILE A 125 3.01 13.94 20.71
CA ILE A 125 1.96 12.97 21.05
C ILE A 125 1.81 12.72 22.55
N LYS A 126 2.81 13.15 23.35
CA LYS A 126 2.88 12.89 24.80
C LYS A 126 1.60 13.28 25.54
N ASP A 127 1.21 14.54 25.43
CA ASP A 127 0.11 15.09 26.22
C ASP A 127 -1.22 14.42 25.86
N GLN A 128 -1.42 14.11 24.57
CA GLN A 128 -2.60 13.41 24.08
C GLN A 128 -2.67 11.98 24.63
N ILE A 129 -1.56 11.24 24.63
CA ILE A 129 -1.53 9.87 25.18
C ILE A 129 -1.74 9.88 26.71
N VAL A 130 -1.14 10.83 27.43
CA VAL A 130 -1.36 10.98 28.87
C VAL A 130 -2.81 11.32 29.20
N GLU A 131 -3.46 12.15 28.39
CA GLU A 131 -4.89 12.44 28.52
C GLU A 131 -5.74 11.19 28.34
N LEU A 132 -5.49 10.42 27.27
CA LEU A 132 -6.18 9.15 27.03
C LEU A 132 -5.96 8.16 28.18
N GLN A 133 -4.75 8.10 28.75
CA GLN A 133 -4.47 7.25 29.93
C GLN A 133 -5.29 7.65 31.15
N ARG A 134 -5.51 8.96 31.37
CA ARG A 134 -6.38 9.47 32.44
C ARG A 134 -7.85 9.11 32.22
N GLU A 135 -8.29 9.09 30.98
CA GLU A 135 -9.65 8.66 30.61
C GLU A 135 -9.85 7.15 30.71
N ASN A 136 -8.79 6.38 30.95
CA ASN A 136 -8.81 4.91 31.05
C ASN A 136 -9.44 4.24 29.82
N VAL A 137 -9.18 4.81 28.62
CA VAL A 137 -9.63 4.27 27.34
C VAL A 137 -8.66 3.23 26.80
N ASP A 138 -9.13 2.41 25.86
CA ASP A 138 -8.30 1.40 25.21
C ASP A 138 -7.38 2.03 24.16
N MET A 139 -6.07 2.05 24.43
CA MET A 139 -5.06 2.65 23.54
C MET A 139 -4.92 1.95 22.20
N ASP A 140 -5.39 0.71 22.05
CA ASP A 140 -5.41 0.03 20.76
C ASP A 140 -6.37 0.69 19.76
N TYR A 141 -7.28 1.56 20.25
CA TYR A 141 -8.28 2.23 19.40
C TYR A 141 -7.78 3.54 18.85
N TYR A 142 -6.65 4.03 19.33
CA TYR A 142 -6.09 5.30 18.92
C TYR A 142 -4.88 5.04 18.03
N THR A 143 -4.86 5.70 16.87
CA THR A 143 -3.77 5.67 15.91
C THR A 143 -3.05 7.01 15.91
N VAL A 144 -1.72 6.95 15.81
CA VAL A 144 -0.88 8.15 15.68
C VAL A 144 -0.79 8.53 14.21
N ILE A 145 -1.19 9.76 13.89
CA ILE A 145 -1.18 10.32 12.54
C ILE A 145 -0.40 11.63 12.57
N GLY A 146 0.89 11.56 12.25
CA GLY A 146 1.79 12.70 12.38
C GLY A 146 1.87 13.16 13.83
N LYS A 147 1.39 14.38 14.10
CA LYS A 147 1.37 15.00 15.43
C LYS A 147 0.12 14.66 16.26
N ASP A 148 -0.90 14.10 15.64
CA ASP A 148 -2.23 13.94 16.25
C ASP A 148 -2.49 12.46 16.60
N VAL A 149 -3.13 12.23 17.74
CA VAL A 149 -3.59 10.91 18.18
C VAL A 149 -5.09 10.84 17.98
N ALA A 150 -5.51 10.10 16.96
CA ALA A 150 -6.89 10.06 16.51
C ALA A 150 -7.50 8.67 16.69
N LEU A 151 -8.79 8.63 17.05
CA LEU A 151 -9.55 7.40 17.12
C LEU A 151 -9.57 6.72 15.74
N ALA A 152 -9.30 5.42 15.71
CA ALA A 152 -9.27 4.64 14.50
C ALA A 152 -10.66 4.62 13.85
N ASN A 153 -10.69 4.79 12.52
CA ASN A 153 -11.91 4.80 11.72
C ASN A 153 -12.51 3.40 11.46
N PHE A 154 -12.08 2.39 12.21
CA PHE A 154 -12.57 1.02 12.07
C PHE A 154 -13.68 0.78 13.10
N GLU A 155 -14.79 0.18 12.68
CA GLU A 155 -15.85 -0.27 13.57
C GLU A 155 -15.98 -1.79 13.47
N GLY A 156 -15.53 -2.50 14.49
CA GLY A 156 -15.61 -3.94 14.64
C GLY A 156 -16.72 -4.37 15.60
N GLU A 157 -16.55 -5.55 16.18
CA GLU A 157 -17.53 -6.18 17.09
C GLU A 157 -17.88 -5.30 18.30
N VAL A 158 -19.13 -5.39 18.74
CA VAL A 158 -19.59 -4.75 19.98
C VAL A 158 -19.10 -5.59 21.15
N ARG A 159 -18.35 -4.98 22.07
CA ARG A 159 -17.93 -5.60 23.32
C ARG A 159 -19.12 -5.80 24.28
N PRO A 160 -18.96 -6.60 25.36
CA PRO A 160 -20.00 -6.78 26.38
C PRO A 160 -20.45 -5.49 27.09
N ASP A 161 -19.61 -4.45 27.07
CA ASP A 161 -19.86 -3.11 27.64
C ASP A 161 -20.65 -2.18 26.69
N GLY A 162 -21.03 -2.66 25.49
CA GLY A 162 -21.74 -1.88 24.47
C GLY A 162 -20.84 -1.00 23.60
N VAL A 163 -19.53 -0.97 23.85
CA VAL A 163 -18.57 -0.19 23.06
C VAL A 163 -18.11 -1.00 21.84
N LYS A 164 -18.12 -0.40 20.66
CA LYS A 164 -17.59 -1.04 19.43
C LYS A 164 -16.07 -1.11 19.47
N LYS A 165 -15.49 -2.26 19.13
CA LYS A 165 -14.05 -2.38 18.95
C LYS A 165 -13.58 -1.54 17.77
N ARG A 166 -12.57 -0.69 17.97
CA ARG A 166 -12.01 0.15 16.89
C ARG A 166 -10.58 -0.23 16.58
N VAL A 167 -10.35 -1.51 16.30
CA VAL A 167 -9.02 -2.03 15.93
C VAL A 167 -9.01 -2.32 14.44
N GLN A 168 -7.92 -1.99 13.77
CA GLN A 168 -7.68 -2.40 12.40
C GLN A 168 -7.67 -3.93 12.32
N PRO A 169 -8.48 -4.55 11.44
CA PRO A 169 -8.47 -6.00 11.29
C PRO A 169 -7.10 -6.51 10.83
N SER A 170 -6.70 -7.69 11.28
CA SER A 170 -5.42 -8.30 10.85
C SER A 170 -5.34 -8.53 9.34
N TRP A 171 -6.48 -8.78 8.70
CA TRP A 171 -6.61 -8.97 7.26
C TRP A 171 -6.67 -7.66 6.46
N ASP A 172 -6.86 -6.50 7.11
CA ASP A 172 -7.00 -5.19 6.44
C ASP A 172 -5.94 -4.20 6.91
N LYS A 173 -4.67 -4.58 6.80
CA LYS A 173 -3.53 -3.69 6.99
C LYS A 173 -3.20 -2.94 5.69
N GLY A 174 -4.16 -2.34 5.01
CA GLY A 174 -3.93 -1.61 3.75
C GLY A 174 -4.12 -2.42 2.47
N TYR A 175 -4.35 -3.73 2.57
CA TYR A 175 -4.58 -4.59 1.39
C TYR A 175 -5.84 -4.25 0.63
N THR A 176 -6.89 -3.77 1.31
CA THR A 176 -8.11 -3.37 0.62
C THR A 176 -7.81 -2.28 -0.41
N ILE A 177 -6.94 -1.33 -0.06
CA ILE A 177 -6.48 -0.27 -0.96
C ILE A 177 -5.62 -0.85 -2.08
N ASP A 178 -4.67 -1.73 -1.77
CA ASP A 178 -3.76 -2.32 -2.77
C ASP A 178 -4.52 -3.15 -3.82
N VAL A 179 -5.56 -3.89 -3.41
CA VAL A 179 -6.43 -4.64 -4.32
C VAL A 179 -7.11 -3.70 -5.31
N PHE A 180 -7.60 -2.54 -4.87
CA PHE A 180 -8.18 -1.55 -5.79
C PHE A 180 -7.16 -1.02 -6.80
N TYR A 181 -5.93 -0.74 -6.37
CA TYR A 181 -4.87 -0.30 -7.29
C TYR A 181 -4.52 -1.36 -8.33
N VAL A 182 -4.43 -2.63 -7.92
CA VAL A 182 -4.13 -3.73 -8.85
C VAL A 182 -5.30 -3.99 -9.81
N ILE A 183 -6.54 -3.97 -9.33
CA ILE A 183 -7.71 -4.05 -10.22
C ILE A 183 -7.71 -2.88 -11.21
N TYR A 184 -7.47 -1.65 -10.75
CA TYR A 184 -7.39 -0.48 -11.62
C TYR A 184 -6.29 -0.62 -12.67
N PHE A 185 -5.11 -1.07 -12.28
CA PHE A 185 -4.01 -1.34 -13.19
C PHE A 185 -4.38 -2.42 -14.22
N CYS A 186 -4.94 -3.55 -13.80
CA CYS A 186 -5.38 -4.62 -14.70
C CYS A 186 -6.46 -4.14 -15.68
N LEU A 187 -7.42 -3.33 -15.21
CA LEU A 187 -8.45 -2.72 -16.06
C LEU A 187 -7.82 -1.76 -17.08
N ALA A 188 -6.89 -0.90 -16.66
CA ALA A 188 -6.20 0.01 -17.56
C ALA A 188 -5.41 -0.75 -18.64
N VAL A 189 -4.66 -1.79 -18.27
CA VAL A 189 -3.94 -2.65 -19.21
C VAL A 189 -4.91 -3.35 -20.17
N MET A 190 -6.01 -3.93 -19.67
CA MET A 190 -7.01 -4.57 -20.52
C MET A 190 -7.62 -3.58 -21.52
N ILE A 191 -7.95 -2.36 -21.08
CA ILE A 191 -8.48 -1.32 -21.97
C ILE A 191 -7.46 -0.99 -23.04
N THR A 192 -6.19 -0.76 -22.69
CA THR A 192 -5.13 -0.44 -23.66
C THR A 192 -4.95 -1.57 -24.68
N VAL A 193 -4.81 -2.82 -24.22
CA VAL A 193 -4.63 -3.99 -25.10
C VAL A 193 -5.84 -4.17 -26.03
N LYS A 194 -7.06 -4.02 -25.52
CA LYS A 194 -8.28 -4.19 -26.33
C LYS A 194 -8.54 -3.04 -27.29
N ARG A 195 -7.77 -1.95 -27.22
CA ARG A 195 -7.81 -0.88 -28.22
C ARG A 195 -6.74 -1.03 -29.31
N LEU A 196 -5.82 -1.97 -29.18
CA LEU A 196 -4.88 -2.35 -30.25
C LEU A 196 -5.57 -3.24 -31.30
N PRO A 197 -4.97 -3.40 -32.48
CA PRO A 197 -5.42 -4.38 -33.46
C PRO A 197 -5.58 -5.77 -32.85
N PRO A 198 -6.63 -6.52 -33.26
CA PRO A 198 -6.93 -7.80 -32.64
C PRO A 198 -5.81 -8.80 -32.92
N SER A 199 -5.55 -9.66 -31.94
CA SER A 199 -4.42 -10.60 -31.92
C SER A 199 -4.46 -11.72 -32.99
N ASP A 200 -5.50 -11.74 -33.83
CA ASP A 200 -5.63 -12.61 -35.00
C ASP A 200 -5.16 -11.91 -36.30
N TRP A 201 -4.78 -10.64 -36.22
CA TRP A 201 -4.16 -9.86 -37.28
C TRP A 201 -2.67 -9.65 -36.98
N GLU A 202 -1.85 -9.77 -38.02
CA GLU A 202 -0.39 -9.58 -38.01
C GLU A 202 -0.05 -8.45 -39.00
N PRO A 203 0.85 -7.51 -38.67
CA PRO A 203 1.30 -6.50 -39.62
C PRO A 203 2.09 -7.13 -40.78
N ASP A 204 1.76 -6.73 -42.02
CA ASP A 204 2.59 -7.02 -43.18
C ASP A 204 3.62 -5.91 -43.38
N HIS A 205 4.83 -6.16 -42.90
CA HIS A 205 5.95 -5.23 -43.00
C HIS A 205 6.50 -5.06 -44.42
N SER A 206 6.01 -5.80 -45.42
CA SER A 206 6.38 -5.60 -46.83
C SER A 206 5.69 -4.39 -47.48
N VAL A 207 4.65 -3.84 -46.84
CA VAL A 207 3.81 -2.76 -47.38
C VAL A 207 4.42 -1.37 -47.18
N GLY A 208 5.14 -1.16 -46.09
CA GLY A 208 5.70 0.15 -45.68
C GLY A 208 7.11 0.47 -46.18
N HIS A 209 7.63 -0.28 -47.17
CA HIS A 209 8.97 -0.11 -47.72
C HIS A 209 9.01 0.66 -49.05
#